data_AF-A0A7K2P3I5-F1
#
_entry.id   AF-A0A7K2P3I5-F1
#
_cell.length_a   1.000
_cell.length_b   1.000
_cell.length_c   1.000
_cell.angle_alpha   90.00
_cell.angle_beta   90.00
_cell.angle_gamma   90.00
#
_symmetry.space_group_name_H-M   'P 1'
#
loop_
_entity.id
_entity.type
_entity.pdbx_description
1 polymer ?
#
loop_
_entity_poly.entity_id
_entity_poly.type
_entity_poly.pdbx_seq_one_letter_code
_entity_poly.pdbx_strand_id
1 'polypeptide(L)'
;WITGSGLVPPGTPLTHADCSWLTGFRELRGETARLVRGRPVPRSRPYELALARVNELALAAPPAPRAVPGEDGTLVRELTGPPRCAALLGALARDVVELLTDPVARASLRQCAGDNCPIVYVDTSRGRRRRWCSSEVCGNRERVARHRRRVALSR
;
A
#
# COMPACT_ATOMS: atom_id res chain seq x y z
N TRP A 1 -12.03 2.18 0.64
CA TRP A 1 -10.70 1.65 0.28
C TRP A 1 -10.55 0.19 0.68
N ILE A 2 -10.71 -0.16 1.97
CA ILE A 2 -10.58 -1.55 2.48
C ILE A 2 -11.31 -2.59 1.60
N THR A 3 -12.59 -2.36 1.28
CA THR A 3 -13.36 -3.24 0.37
C THR A 3 -12.83 -3.20 -1.06
N GLY A 4 -12.62 -2.01 -1.61
CA GLY A 4 -12.18 -1.83 -3.01
C GLY A 4 -10.76 -2.31 -3.30
N SER A 5 -9.90 -2.48 -2.29
CA SER A 5 -8.57 -3.08 -2.44
C SER A 5 -8.58 -4.60 -2.29
N GLY A 6 -9.72 -5.22 -2.00
CA GLY A 6 -9.84 -6.66 -1.73
C GLY A 6 -9.24 -7.11 -0.39
N LEU A 7 -8.89 -6.17 0.50
CA LEU A 7 -8.30 -6.49 1.81
C LEU A 7 -9.26 -7.33 2.67
N VAL A 8 -10.57 -7.11 2.47
CA VAL A 8 -11.65 -7.94 2.98
C VAL A 8 -12.52 -8.42 1.82
N PRO A 9 -13.22 -9.56 1.94
CA PRO A 9 -14.20 -9.97 0.93
C PRO A 9 -15.29 -8.91 0.67
N PRO A 10 -15.87 -8.87 -0.55
CA PRO A 10 -17.05 -8.06 -0.83
C PRO A 10 -18.17 -8.32 0.20
N GLY A 11 -18.91 -7.29 0.58
CA GLY A 11 -20.00 -7.40 1.56
C GLY A 11 -19.59 -7.48 3.03
N THR A 12 -18.28 -7.54 3.34
CA THR A 12 -17.81 -7.55 4.75
C THR A 12 -18.29 -6.27 5.49
N PRO A 13 -19.04 -6.39 6.61
CA PRO A 13 -19.48 -5.25 7.38
C PRO A 13 -18.30 -4.51 8.04
N LEU A 14 -18.29 -3.18 7.89
CA LEU A 14 -17.26 -2.28 8.45
C LEU A 14 -17.89 -1.09 9.19
N THR A 15 -19.13 -1.22 9.67
CA THR A 15 -19.86 -0.14 10.36
C THR A 15 -19.21 0.29 11.68
N HIS A 16 -18.38 -0.57 12.26
CA HIS A 16 -17.58 -0.30 13.46
C HIS A 16 -16.21 0.34 13.18
N ALA A 17 -15.89 0.65 11.92
CA ALA A 17 -14.66 1.36 11.59
C ALA A 17 -14.80 2.85 11.93
N ASP A 18 -13.79 3.41 12.59
CA ASP A 18 -13.74 4.81 13.01
C ASP A 18 -12.52 5.54 12.40
N CYS A 19 -12.37 6.83 12.74
CA CYS A 19 -11.26 7.65 12.22
C CYS A 19 -9.87 7.16 12.64
N SER A 20 -9.73 6.43 13.75
CA SER A 20 -8.44 5.89 14.20
C SER A 20 -7.87 4.87 13.21
N TRP A 21 -8.74 4.16 12.49
CA TRP A 21 -8.32 3.20 11.46
C TRP A 21 -7.53 3.91 10.37
N LEU A 22 -8.05 5.04 9.87
CA LEU A 22 -7.39 5.83 8.84
C LEU A 22 -6.01 6.31 9.28
N THR A 23 -5.85 6.71 10.55
CA THR A 23 -4.56 7.06 11.13
C THR A 23 -3.58 5.88 11.05
N GLY A 24 -3.99 4.70 11.54
CA GLY A 24 -3.15 3.50 11.47
C GLY A 24 -2.73 3.11 10.05
N PHE A 25 -3.65 3.15 9.08
CA PHE A 25 -3.31 2.87 7.67
C PHE A 25 -2.34 3.92 7.08
N ARG A 26 -2.50 5.19 7.46
CA ARG A 26 -1.60 6.27 7.00
C ARG A 26 -0.20 6.13 7.60
N GLU A 27 -0.11 5.76 8.87
CA GLU A 27 1.14 5.47 9.57
C GLU A 27 1.87 4.30 8.92
N LEU A 28 1.20 3.15 8.74
CA LEU A 28 1.79 1.98 8.08
C LEU A 28 2.29 2.32 6.68
N ARG A 29 1.50 3.06 5.88
CA ARG A 29 1.93 3.55 4.57
C ARG A 29 3.19 4.43 4.66
N GLY A 30 3.28 5.27 5.68
CA GLY A 30 4.45 6.10 5.97
C GLY A 30 5.69 5.27 6.25
N GLU A 31 5.57 4.25 7.11
CA GLU A 31 6.65 3.33 7.42
C GLU A 31 7.10 2.54 6.19
N THR A 32 6.16 1.98 5.42
CA THR A 32 6.48 1.30 4.15
C THR A 32 7.22 2.23 3.18
N ALA A 33 6.78 3.48 3.03
CA ALA A 33 7.45 4.44 2.16
C ALA A 33 8.89 4.75 2.64
N ARG A 34 9.12 4.87 3.96
CA ARG A 34 10.47 5.05 4.52
C ARG A 34 11.35 3.84 4.21
N LEU A 35 10.84 2.63 4.39
CA LEU A 35 11.58 1.39 4.13
C LEU A 35 11.91 1.19 2.65
N VAL A 36 10.99 1.56 1.75
CA VAL A 36 11.23 1.47 0.30
C VAL A 36 12.32 2.43 -0.16
N ARG A 37 12.29 3.68 0.33
CA ARG A 37 13.22 4.76 -0.05
C ARG A 37 14.58 4.64 0.63
N GLY A 38 14.60 4.14 1.86
CA GLY A 38 15.81 3.89 2.61
C GLY A 38 16.53 2.61 2.17
N ARG A 39 17.74 2.44 2.68
CA ARG A 39 18.49 1.19 2.61
C ARG A 39 18.69 0.67 4.04
N PRO A 40 18.73 -0.65 4.24
CA PRO A 40 19.12 -1.24 5.52
C PRO A 40 20.62 -1.03 5.72
N VAL A 41 20.97 0.17 6.18
CA VAL A 41 22.33 0.53 6.60
C VAL A 41 22.31 0.58 8.12
N PRO A 42 23.24 -0.11 8.82
CA PRO A 42 23.34 -0.02 10.27
C PRO A 42 23.41 1.45 10.71
N ARG A 43 22.66 1.82 11.76
CA ARG A 43 22.60 3.16 12.40
C ARG A 43 21.62 4.17 11.78
N SER A 44 20.77 3.77 10.83
CA SER A 44 19.67 4.63 10.39
C SER A 44 18.48 4.50 11.35
N ARG A 45 18.48 5.27 12.44
CA ARG A 45 17.43 5.21 13.48
C ARG A 45 15.99 5.32 12.91
N PRO A 46 15.68 6.21 11.95
CA PRO A 46 14.34 6.26 11.37
C PRO A 46 13.96 5.01 10.56
N TYR A 47 14.94 4.37 9.90
CA TYR A 47 14.71 3.13 9.16
C TYR A 47 14.48 1.96 10.12
N GLU A 48 15.30 1.87 11.16
CA GLU A 48 15.19 0.81 12.18
C GLU A 48 13.85 0.89 12.93
N LEU A 49 13.39 2.09 13.28
CA LEU A 49 12.07 2.29 13.89
C LEU A 49 10.92 1.90 12.95
N ALA A 50 11.01 2.30 11.67
CA ALA A 50 10.02 1.91 10.67
C ALA A 50 9.94 0.39 10.50
N LEU A 51 11.10 -0.27 10.45
CA LEU A 51 11.20 -1.72 10.31
C LEU A 51 10.63 -2.43 11.54
N ALA A 52 11.00 -1.99 12.74
CA ALA A 52 10.48 -2.52 14.00
C ALA A 52 8.95 -2.38 14.07
N ARG A 53 8.40 -1.23 13.66
CA ARG A 53 6.95 -0.99 13.67
C ARG A 53 6.19 -1.89 12.69
N VAL A 54 6.72 -2.09 11.49
CA VAL A 54 6.13 -3.03 10.52
C VAL A 54 6.15 -4.46 11.08
N ASN A 55 7.28 -4.89 11.64
CA ASN A 55 7.41 -6.22 12.23
C ASN A 55 6.48 -6.41 13.43
N GLU A 56 6.31 -5.40 14.28
CA GLU A 56 5.38 -5.41 15.42
C GLU A 56 3.93 -5.58 14.94
N LEU A 57 3.49 -4.80 13.94
CA LEU A 57 2.15 -4.92 13.37
C LEU A 57 1.93 -6.31 12.75
N ALA A 58 2.96 -6.87 12.11
CA ALA A 58 2.90 -8.20 11.51
C ALA A 58 2.69 -9.34 12.52
N LEU A 59 2.86 -9.10 13.83
CA LEU A 59 2.54 -10.08 14.86
C LEU A 59 1.02 -10.31 15.00
N ALA A 60 0.19 -9.30 14.75
CA ALA A 60 -1.26 -9.40 14.91
C ALA A 60 -1.86 -10.38 13.89
N ALA A 61 -2.58 -11.42 14.31
CA ALA A 61 -3.18 -12.38 13.39
C ALA A 61 -4.13 -11.71 12.36
N PRO A 62 -4.06 -12.04 11.05
CA PRO A 62 -5.00 -11.56 10.06
C PRO A 62 -6.42 -12.06 10.37
N PRO A 63 -7.47 -11.43 9.82
CA PRO A 63 -8.82 -11.97 9.90
C PRO A 63 -8.87 -13.38 9.29
N ALA A 64 -9.39 -14.34 10.04
CA ALA A 64 -9.50 -15.72 9.59
C ALA A 64 -10.52 -15.83 8.44
N PRO A 65 -10.13 -16.39 7.27
CA PRO A 65 -11.07 -16.65 6.19
C PRO A 65 -11.87 -17.92 6.46
N ARG A 66 -13.07 -18.00 5.88
CA ARG A 66 -13.86 -19.23 5.76
C ARG A 66 -14.51 -19.30 4.38
N ALA A 67 -14.73 -20.51 3.88
CA ALA A 67 -15.50 -20.73 2.65
C ALA A 67 -16.98 -20.94 3.03
N VAL A 68 -17.88 -20.29 2.31
CA VAL A 68 -19.34 -20.47 2.45
C VAL A 68 -19.98 -20.68 1.08
N PRO A 69 -21.12 -21.39 0.97
CA PRO A 69 -21.87 -21.49 -0.27
C PRO A 69 -22.44 -20.12 -0.71
N GLY A 70 -22.26 -19.77 -1.97
CA GLY A 70 -22.89 -18.64 -2.65
C GLY A 70 -24.23 -19.04 -3.29
N GLU A 71 -24.97 -18.04 -3.78
CA GLU A 71 -26.33 -18.21 -4.35
C GLU A 71 -26.36 -19.11 -5.60
N ASP A 72 -25.27 -19.17 -6.35
CA ASP A 72 -25.11 -19.96 -7.57
C ASP A 72 -24.48 -21.35 -7.30
N GLY A 73 -24.34 -21.73 -6.03
CA GLY A 73 -23.68 -22.98 -5.62
C GLY A 73 -22.15 -22.94 -5.67
N THR A 74 -21.54 -21.80 -6.00
CA THR A 74 -20.08 -21.63 -5.90
C THR A 74 -19.64 -21.37 -4.45
N LEU A 75 -18.36 -21.57 -4.15
CA LEU A 75 -17.81 -21.19 -2.84
C LEU A 75 -17.31 -19.75 -2.87
N VAL A 76 -17.80 -18.94 -1.93
CA VAL A 76 -17.33 -17.58 -1.71
C VAL A 76 -16.53 -17.48 -0.41
N ARG A 77 -15.58 -16.54 -0.37
CA ARG A 77 -14.76 -16.27 0.81
C ARG A 77 -15.48 -15.29 1.73
N GLU A 78 -15.61 -15.65 3.00
CA GLU A 78 -16.02 -14.76 4.08
C GLU A 78 -14.94 -14.68 5.17
N LEU A 79 -15.12 -13.77 6.12
CA LEU A 79 -14.35 -13.75 7.36
C LEU A 79 -15.16 -14.40 8.48
N THR A 80 -14.50 -15.09 9.41
CA THR A 80 -15.15 -15.74 10.56
C THR A 80 -15.86 -14.75 11.50
N GLY A 81 -15.55 -13.45 11.39
CA GLY A 81 -16.26 -12.38 12.09
C GLY A 81 -15.81 -10.99 11.61
N PRO A 82 -16.38 -9.91 12.19
CA PRO A 82 -16.01 -8.55 11.84
C PRO A 82 -14.51 -8.30 12.09
N PRO A 83 -13.76 -7.81 11.10
CA PRO A 83 -12.32 -7.60 11.26
C PRO A 83 -12.05 -6.43 12.22
N ARG A 84 -11.03 -6.55 13.06
CA ARG A 84 -10.52 -5.44 13.86
C ARG A 84 -9.44 -4.67 13.09
N CYS A 85 -9.28 -3.37 13.36
CA CYS A 85 -8.23 -2.54 12.75
C CYS A 85 -6.84 -3.20 12.81
N ALA A 86 -6.43 -3.66 14.00
CA ALA A 86 -5.14 -4.31 14.21
C ALA A 86 -4.94 -5.56 13.34
N ALA A 87 -6.00 -6.35 13.08
CA ALA A 87 -5.92 -7.53 12.23
C ALA A 87 -5.70 -7.15 10.75
N LEU A 88 -6.35 -6.09 10.27
CA LEU A 88 -6.16 -5.58 8.91
C LEU A 88 -4.79 -4.94 8.72
N LEU A 89 -4.31 -4.19 9.71
CA LEU A 89 -2.94 -3.65 9.71
C LEU A 89 -1.91 -4.78 9.75
N GLY A 90 -2.15 -5.83 10.52
CA GLY A 90 -1.28 -7.01 10.56
C GLY A 90 -1.27 -7.80 9.26
N ALA A 91 -2.40 -7.89 8.56
CA ALA A 91 -2.45 -8.47 7.21
C ALA A 91 -1.57 -7.68 6.23
N LEU A 92 -1.75 -6.35 6.17
CA LEU A 92 -0.93 -5.49 5.32
C LEU A 92 0.55 -5.47 5.72
N ALA A 93 0.85 -5.51 7.01
CA ALA A 93 2.23 -5.52 7.50
C ALA A 93 2.95 -6.81 7.07
N ARG A 94 2.26 -7.96 7.04
CA ARG A 94 2.80 -9.19 6.46
C ARG A 94 3.05 -9.06 4.96
N ASP A 95 2.10 -8.50 4.21
CA ASP A 95 2.32 -8.24 2.77
C ASP A 95 3.55 -7.35 2.54
N VAL A 96 3.75 -6.34 3.40
CA VAL A 96 4.94 -5.48 3.36
C VAL A 96 6.21 -6.27 3.68
N VAL A 97 6.20 -7.16 4.68
CA VAL A 97 7.35 -8.02 5.00
C VAL A 97 7.70 -8.88 3.79
N GLU A 98 6.75 -9.64 3.25
CA GLU A 98 6.95 -10.49 2.07
C GLU A 98 7.54 -9.70 0.88
N LEU A 99 6.97 -8.53 0.61
CA LEU A 99 7.41 -7.64 -0.46
C LEU A 99 8.83 -7.09 -0.25
N LEU A 100 9.23 -6.87 1.00
CA LEU A 100 10.56 -6.36 1.35
C LEU A 100 11.62 -7.46 1.38
N THR A 101 11.24 -8.69 1.69
CA THR A 101 12.15 -9.84 1.80
C THR A 101 12.31 -10.64 0.52
N ASP A 102 11.36 -10.56 -0.42
CA ASP A 102 11.52 -11.11 -1.77
C ASP A 102 12.41 -10.18 -2.62
N PRO A 103 13.59 -10.62 -3.11
CA PRO A 103 14.47 -9.77 -3.91
C PRO A 103 13.87 -9.29 -5.24
N VAL A 104 13.06 -10.12 -5.91
CA VAL A 104 12.43 -9.80 -7.20
C VAL A 104 11.33 -8.77 -7.01
N ALA A 105 10.51 -8.97 -5.97
CA ALA A 105 9.44 -8.07 -5.60
C ALA A 105 10.00 -6.75 -5.07
N ARG A 106 11.00 -6.78 -4.18
CA ARG A 106 11.71 -5.59 -3.69
C ARG A 106 12.32 -4.78 -4.83
N ALA A 107 12.94 -5.43 -5.81
CA ALA A 107 13.52 -4.78 -6.98
C ALA A 107 12.47 -4.17 -7.92
N SER A 108 11.18 -4.49 -7.76
CA SER A 108 10.08 -3.91 -8.54
C SER A 108 9.52 -2.64 -7.90
N LEU A 109 9.85 -2.37 -6.64
CA LEU A 109 9.38 -1.18 -5.95
C LEU A 109 10.00 0.08 -6.53
N ARG A 110 9.17 1.10 -6.71
CA ARG A 110 9.53 2.41 -7.23
C ARG A 110 8.89 3.50 -6.40
N GLN A 111 9.54 4.65 -6.36
CA GLN A 111 8.94 5.89 -5.87
C GLN A 111 8.33 6.65 -7.04
N CYS A 112 7.17 7.27 -6.83
CA CYS A 112 6.58 8.16 -7.82
C CYS A 112 7.50 9.36 -8.11
N ALA A 113 7.78 9.61 -9.39
CA ALA A 113 8.52 10.78 -9.85
C ALA A 113 7.63 12.03 -10.01
N GLY A 114 6.40 12.01 -9.50
CA GLY A 114 5.53 13.19 -9.47
C GLY A 114 5.94 14.10 -8.33
N ASP A 115 5.93 15.41 -8.56
CA ASP A 115 6.24 16.42 -7.56
C ASP A 115 5.42 16.24 -6.26
N ASN A 116 6.09 16.23 -5.11
CA ASN A 116 5.45 16.03 -3.80
C ASN A 116 4.54 14.79 -3.69
N CYS A 117 4.73 13.76 -4.52
CA CYS A 117 3.93 12.53 -4.45
C CYS A 117 4.60 11.51 -3.49
N PRO A 118 3.97 11.16 -2.35
CA PRO A 118 4.59 10.25 -1.39
C PRO A 118 4.46 8.77 -1.79
N ILE A 119 3.73 8.46 -2.86
CA ILE A 119 3.35 7.08 -3.20
C ILE A 119 4.56 6.29 -3.68
N VAL A 120 4.71 5.09 -3.11
CA VAL A 120 5.55 4.01 -3.63
C VAL A 120 4.64 2.98 -4.31
N TYR A 121 5.15 2.30 -5.34
CA TYR A 121 4.38 1.35 -6.12
C TYR A 121 5.23 0.20 -6.62
N VAL A 122 4.58 -0.93 -6.90
CA VAL A 122 5.15 -2.07 -7.63
C VAL A 122 5.11 -1.77 -9.13
N ASP A 123 6.26 -1.76 -9.79
CA ASP A 123 6.36 -1.56 -11.23
C ASP A 123 6.19 -2.87 -12.00
N THR A 124 4.94 -3.15 -12.39
CA THR A 124 4.57 -4.28 -13.24
C THR A 124 4.67 -3.97 -14.74
N SER A 125 5.18 -2.79 -15.14
CA SER A 125 5.28 -2.42 -16.55
C SER A 125 6.36 -3.23 -17.29
N ARG A 126 6.16 -3.45 -18.59
CA ARG A 126 7.16 -4.10 -19.45
C ARG A 126 8.47 -3.30 -19.42
N GLY A 127 9.53 -3.96 -18.95
CA GLY A 127 10.86 -3.39 -18.81
C GLY A 127 11.04 -2.46 -17.60
N ARG A 128 10.08 -2.38 -16.67
CA ARG A 128 10.16 -1.58 -15.43
C ARG A 128 10.49 -0.10 -15.69
N ARG A 129 9.80 0.49 -16.66
CA ARG A 129 10.03 1.86 -17.15
C ARG A 129 8.99 2.86 -16.64
N ARG A 130 8.09 2.44 -15.76
CA ARG A 130 7.05 3.32 -15.23
C ARG A 130 7.69 4.36 -14.30
N ARG A 131 7.35 5.63 -14.52
CA ARG A 131 7.87 6.75 -13.71
C ARG A 131 6.89 7.27 -12.66
N TRP A 132 5.60 7.04 -12.83
CA TRP A 132 4.56 7.62 -11.97
C TRP A 132 3.62 6.56 -11.43
N CYS A 133 3.17 6.74 -10.18
CA CYS A 133 2.21 5.85 -9.52
C CYS A 133 0.82 5.81 -10.19
N SER A 134 0.53 6.73 -11.09
CA SER A 134 -0.62 6.70 -12.00
C SER A 134 -0.31 7.62 -13.17
N SER A 135 -0.56 7.12 -14.38
CA SER A 135 -0.40 7.92 -15.62
C SER A 135 -1.45 9.04 -15.68
N GLU A 136 -2.65 8.76 -15.20
CA GLU A 136 -3.79 9.68 -15.21
C GLU A 136 -3.70 10.75 -14.14
N VAL A 137 -3.15 10.42 -12.97
CA VAL A 137 -3.04 11.38 -11.85
C VAL A 137 -1.68 12.09 -11.92
N CYS A 138 -0.61 11.41 -11.53
CA CYS A 138 0.72 12.04 -11.44
C CYS A 138 1.32 12.31 -12.83
N GLY A 139 1.19 11.38 -13.77
CA GLY A 139 1.70 11.55 -15.14
C GLY A 139 1.01 12.70 -15.89
N ASN A 140 -0.30 12.87 -15.73
CA ASN A 140 -1.03 13.99 -16.31
C ASN A 140 -0.64 15.32 -15.65
N ARG A 141 -0.60 15.37 -14.31
CA ARG A 141 -0.20 16.57 -13.56
C ARG A 141 1.17 17.09 -14.00
N GLU A 142 2.17 16.20 -14.15
CA GLU A 142 3.50 16.60 -14.64
C GLU A 142 3.48 17.08 -16.11
N ARG A 143 2.67 16.46 -16.98
CA ARG A 143 2.49 16.92 -18.37
C ARG A 143 1.89 18.33 -18.42
N VAL A 144 0.85 18.59 -17.63
CA VAL A 144 0.20 19.90 -17.52
C VAL A 144 1.18 20.94 -16.97
N ALA A 145 1.90 20.64 -15.89
CA ALA A 145 2.91 21.54 -15.34
C ALA A 145 4.01 21.88 -16.35
N ARG A 146 4.49 20.90 -17.12
CA ARG A 146 5.45 21.13 -18.21
C ARG A 146 4.87 21.99 -19.34
N HIS A 147 3.62 21.78 -19.73
CA HIS A 147 2.97 22.64 -20.71
C HIS A 147 2.87 24.08 -20.23
N ARG A 148 2.40 24.31 -19.00
CA ARG A 148 2.32 25.65 -18.38
C ARG A 148 3.68 26.37 -18.36
N ARG A 149 4.75 25.68 -17.94
CA ARG A 149 6.13 26.23 -17.95
C ARG A 149 6.57 26.65 -19.35
N ARG A 150 6.31 25.83 -20.38
CA ARG A 150 6.66 26.17 -21.77
C ARG A 150 5.90 27.39 -22.27
N VAL A 151 4.59 27.46 -22.01
CA VAL A 151 3.75 28.60 -22.43
C VAL A 151 4.17 29.90 -21.73
N ALA A 152 4.60 29.81 -20.47
CA ALA A 152 5.09 30.98 -19.72
C ALA A 152 6.45 31.49 -20.23
N LEU A 153 7.31 30.61 -20.77
CA LEU A 153 8.61 30.98 -21.33
C LEU A 153 8.56 31.46 -22.78
N SER A 154 7.42 31.24 -23.47
CA SER A 154 7.18 31.72 -24.84
C SER A 154 6.38 33.02 -24.89
N ARG A 155 6.17 33.67 -23.74
CA ARG A 155 5.57 35.00 -23.59
C ARG A 155 6.65 35.95 -23.08
#